data_AF-A0A183U5K2-F1
#
_entry.id   AF-A0A183U5K2-F1
#
_cell.length_a   1.000
_cell.length_b   1.000
_cell.length_c   1.000
_cell.angle_alpha   90.00
_cell.angle_beta   90.00
_cell.angle_gamma   90.00
#
_symmetry.space_group_name_H-M   'P 1'
#
loop_
_entity.id
_entity.type
_entity.pdbx_description
1 polymer ?
#
loop_
_entity_poly.entity_id
_entity_poly.type
_entity_poly.pdbx_seq_one_letter_code
_entity_poly.pdbx_strand_id
1 'polypeptide(L)'
;MLRENRLLTSAKKLQLDEIKGGNLRVKASSNSRPFPAPEKFWQVQDQSNWEWSRWCPFAISFLPYLAVHCFIFNAGDLFVSDHAMPYVATIYSLFACSRLFTPWLVFVSIVQGTFIFAVSQIFRKRLIVWVSSIPLLYVVMHNTLDFYHDPFLVLAFVSYTLLSYISFNLEAVDGNLRPEDDTVWKKYSRMLFYTFYLPYVISLVVLYPDFERQIRERTTRQRRWLRVIFFCARILVYWVAVELMLHLFYFEAMLNDPEFAYQMPKNEFLTASMAFGKRLLNHSLFRSDTVSLKHGLFSELSIR
;
A
#
# COMPACT_ATOMS: atom_id res chain seq x y z
N MET A 1 30.05 -35.35 56.47
CA MET A 1 31.00 -35.61 55.36
C MET A 1 30.91 -36.98 54.69
N LEU A 2 30.23 -38.02 55.22
CA LEU A 2 30.09 -39.33 54.54
C LEU A 2 28.77 -39.53 53.76
N ARG A 3 27.89 -38.52 53.73
CA ARG A 3 26.57 -38.58 53.06
C ARG A 3 26.54 -37.83 51.71
N GLU A 4 27.35 -36.78 51.54
CA GLU A 4 27.44 -36.02 50.28
C GLU A 4 28.24 -36.75 49.19
N ASN A 5 29.28 -37.51 49.55
CA ASN A 5 30.06 -38.27 48.57
C ASN A 5 29.27 -39.42 47.89
N ARG A 6 28.19 -39.91 48.53
CA ARG A 6 27.32 -40.97 47.96
C ARG A 6 26.29 -40.44 46.94
N LEU A 7 25.92 -39.16 47.05
CA LEU A 7 24.96 -38.53 46.13
C LEU A 7 25.64 -38.11 44.81
N LEU A 8 26.89 -37.63 44.88
CA LEU A 8 27.67 -37.25 43.70
C LEU A 8 28.08 -38.45 42.82
N THR A 9 28.30 -39.63 43.42
CA THR A 9 28.58 -40.86 42.63
C THR A 9 27.33 -41.45 41.98
N SER A 10 26.14 -41.32 42.59
CA SER A 10 24.89 -41.78 41.96
C SER A 10 24.45 -40.88 40.81
N ALA A 11 24.61 -39.55 40.93
CA ALA A 11 24.26 -38.62 39.86
C ALA A 11 25.14 -38.78 38.61
N LYS A 12 26.45 -39.03 38.79
CA LYS A 12 27.36 -39.30 37.66
C LYS A 12 27.10 -40.66 36.98
N LYS A 13 26.57 -41.65 37.71
CA LYS A 13 26.25 -42.97 37.14
C LYS A 13 24.95 -42.95 36.33
N LEU A 14 23.96 -42.17 36.77
CA LEU A 14 22.71 -41.94 36.04
C LEU A 14 22.91 -41.17 34.71
N GLN A 15 23.79 -40.17 34.68
CA GLN A 15 24.11 -39.47 33.43
C GLN A 15 24.92 -40.32 32.44
N LEU A 16 25.76 -41.25 32.91
CA LEU A 16 26.57 -42.09 32.01
C LEU A 16 25.78 -43.23 31.37
N ASP A 17 24.75 -43.74 32.05
CA ASP A 17 23.88 -44.80 31.53
C ASP A 17 22.83 -44.25 30.54
N GLU A 18 22.43 -42.97 30.69
CA GLU A 18 21.53 -42.28 29.75
C GLU A 18 22.20 -41.99 28.40
N ILE A 19 23.53 -41.79 28.38
CA ILE A 19 24.31 -41.56 27.16
C ILE A 19 24.61 -42.85 26.38
N LYS A 20 24.51 -44.05 27.01
CA LYS A 20 24.85 -45.34 26.39
C LYS A 20 23.65 -46.20 25.96
N GLY A 21 22.42 -45.85 26.32
CA GLY A 21 21.21 -46.66 26.02
C GLY A 21 20.21 -46.06 25.02
N GLY A 22 20.39 -44.80 24.62
CA GLY A 22 19.42 -44.07 23.79
C GLY A 22 19.61 -44.31 22.30
N ASN A 23 18.98 -45.36 21.78
CA ASN A 23 18.81 -45.64 20.36
C ASN A 23 18.03 -44.49 19.69
N LEU A 24 18.72 -43.40 19.29
CA LEU A 24 18.16 -42.29 18.51
C LEU A 24 17.93 -42.76 17.06
N ARG A 25 16.92 -43.62 16.92
CA ARG A 25 16.22 -43.83 15.66
C ARG A 25 15.57 -42.50 15.33
N VAL A 26 16.24 -41.69 14.52
CA VAL A 26 15.69 -40.48 13.89
C VAL A 26 14.43 -40.92 13.16
N LYS A 27 13.28 -40.76 13.83
CA LYS A 27 11.96 -40.86 13.21
C LYS A 27 11.93 -39.65 12.27
N ALA A 28 12.24 -39.89 11.00
CA ALA A 28 11.99 -38.93 9.95
C ALA A 28 10.50 -38.57 10.03
N SER A 29 10.22 -37.42 10.65
CA SER A 29 8.91 -36.81 10.62
C SER A 29 8.64 -36.49 9.16
N SER A 30 7.86 -37.35 8.52
CA SER A 30 7.34 -37.17 7.16
C SER A 30 6.27 -36.07 7.09
N ASN A 31 6.33 -35.07 7.97
CA ASN A 31 5.63 -33.81 7.81
C ASN A 31 6.46 -32.90 6.89
N SER A 32 6.69 -33.36 5.66
CA SER A 32 6.93 -32.44 4.55
C SER A 32 5.61 -31.68 4.36
N ARG A 33 5.44 -30.59 5.12
CA ARG A 33 4.48 -29.58 4.70
C ARG A 33 4.92 -29.19 3.28
N PRO A 34 4.05 -29.29 2.27
CA PRO A 34 4.41 -28.89 0.94
C PRO A 34 4.92 -27.46 1.02
N PHE A 35 5.96 -27.20 0.21
CA PHE A 35 6.54 -25.89 -0.07
C PHE A 35 5.45 -24.83 0.08
N PRO A 36 5.66 -23.72 0.80
CA PRO A 36 4.77 -22.59 0.62
C PRO A 36 4.71 -22.34 -0.89
N ALA A 37 3.54 -22.57 -1.50
CA ALA A 37 3.29 -22.12 -2.87
C ALA A 37 3.79 -20.68 -2.99
N PRO A 38 4.18 -20.17 -4.18
CA PRO A 38 4.59 -18.77 -4.34
C PRO A 38 3.68 -17.79 -3.56
N GLU A 39 2.41 -18.13 -3.39
CA GLU A 39 1.43 -17.54 -2.47
C GLU A 39 1.88 -17.30 -1.00
N LYS A 40 2.62 -18.21 -0.33
CA LYS A 40 3.12 -17.96 1.04
C LYS A 40 4.48 -17.23 1.10
N PHE A 41 5.17 -17.02 -0.02
CA PHE A 41 6.33 -16.12 -0.06
C PHE A 41 5.88 -14.66 0.14
N TRP A 42 4.82 -14.26 -0.56
CA TRP A 42 4.12 -12.99 -0.35
C TRP A 42 3.63 -12.83 1.10
N GLN A 43 3.22 -13.93 1.74
CA GLN A 43 2.79 -13.88 3.15
C GLN A 43 3.92 -13.52 4.11
N VAL A 44 5.18 -13.92 3.88
CA VAL A 44 6.29 -13.57 4.78
C VAL A 44 6.77 -12.14 4.55
N GLN A 45 6.81 -11.69 3.28
CA GLN A 45 7.16 -10.31 2.91
C GLN A 45 6.13 -9.31 3.46
N ASP A 46 4.84 -9.58 3.25
CA ASP A 46 3.76 -8.66 3.59
C ASP A 46 3.35 -8.72 5.07
N GLN A 47 3.48 -9.85 5.78
CA GLN A 47 3.09 -9.92 7.20
C GLN A 47 4.02 -9.15 8.14
N SER A 48 5.26 -8.87 7.73
CA SER A 48 6.22 -8.11 8.55
C SER A 48 5.91 -6.60 8.58
N ASN A 49 5.28 -6.07 7.53
CA ASN A 49 4.84 -4.68 7.46
C ASN A 49 3.31 -4.60 7.49
N TRP A 50 2.78 -4.39 8.70
CA TRP A 50 1.35 -4.28 8.96
C TRP A 50 0.62 -3.33 7.99
N GLU A 51 1.20 -2.18 7.67
CA GLU A 51 0.58 -1.18 6.80
C GLU A 51 0.42 -1.70 5.37
N TRP A 52 1.50 -2.29 4.84
CA TRP A 52 1.51 -2.83 3.47
C TRP A 52 0.57 -4.04 3.33
N SER A 53 0.56 -4.92 4.35
CA SER A 53 -0.35 -6.08 4.43
C SER A 53 -1.83 -5.69 4.34
N ARG A 54 -2.20 -4.53 4.90
CA ARG A 54 -3.58 -3.99 4.87
C ARG A 54 -3.86 -3.18 3.62
N TRP A 55 -2.89 -2.39 3.15
CA TRP A 55 -3.03 -1.52 1.99
C TRP A 55 -3.13 -2.29 0.67
N CYS A 56 -2.31 -3.34 0.46
CA CYS A 56 -2.24 -4.03 -0.82
C CYS A 56 -3.59 -4.70 -1.23
N PRO A 57 -4.25 -5.52 -0.37
CA PRO A 57 -5.56 -6.07 -0.69
C PRO A 57 -6.62 -4.98 -0.89
N PHE A 58 -6.54 -3.92 -0.10
CA PHE A 58 -7.42 -2.76 -0.23
C PHE A 58 -7.25 -2.07 -1.59
N ALA A 59 -6.02 -1.79 -2.02
CA ALA A 59 -5.71 -1.14 -3.29
C ALA A 59 -6.20 -1.96 -4.48
N ILE A 60 -6.05 -3.28 -4.44
CA ILE A 60 -6.60 -4.19 -5.47
C ILE A 60 -8.12 -4.11 -5.50
N SER A 61 -8.78 -4.15 -4.33
CA SER A 61 -10.24 -4.02 -4.23
C SER A 61 -10.77 -2.65 -4.69
N PHE A 62 -9.91 -1.62 -4.68
CA PHE A 62 -10.23 -0.25 -5.07
C PHE A 62 -10.22 -0.03 -6.59
N LEU A 63 -9.37 -0.75 -7.33
CA LEU A 63 -9.25 -0.66 -8.80
C LEU A 63 -10.57 -0.76 -9.57
N PRO A 64 -11.50 -1.71 -9.32
CA PRO A 64 -12.75 -1.78 -10.07
C PRO A 64 -13.61 -0.52 -9.89
N TYR A 65 -13.61 0.08 -8.68
CA TYR A 65 -14.34 1.32 -8.43
C TYR A 65 -13.71 2.51 -9.16
N LEU A 66 -12.39 2.56 -9.24
CA LEU A 66 -11.67 3.55 -10.07
C LEU A 66 -11.95 3.36 -11.56
N ALA A 67 -12.07 2.12 -12.05
CA ALA A 67 -12.40 1.84 -13.44
C ALA A 67 -13.81 2.35 -13.79
N VAL A 68 -14.80 2.11 -12.92
CA VAL A 68 -16.16 2.64 -13.10
C VAL A 68 -16.18 4.16 -12.95
N HIS A 69 -15.43 4.74 -12.01
CA HIS A 69 -15.27 6.20 -11.91
C HIS A 69 -14.69 6.79 -13.21
N CYS A 70 -13.66 6.16 -13.75
CA CYS A 70 -13.07 6.52 -15.04
C CYS A 70 -14.11 6.42 -16.15
N PHE A 71 -14.91 5.37 -16.20
CA PHE A 71 -16.00 5.23 -17.17
C PHE A 71 -17.03 6.34 -17.02
N ILE A 72 -17.49 6.65 -15.81
CA ILE A 72 -18.42 7.75 -15.52
C ILE A 72 -17.84 9.07 -16.04
N PHE A 73 -16.58 9.38 -15.75
CA PHE A 73 -15.93 10.62 -16.23
C PHE A 73 -15.53 10.59 -17.71
N ASN A 74 -15.57 9.44 -18.39
CA ASN A 74 -15.25 9.40 -19.82
C ASN A 74 -16.49 9.35 -20.70
N ALA A 75 -17.50 8.58 -20.30
CA ALA A 75 -18.75 8.41 -20.99
C ALA A 75 -19.87 9.29 -20.44
N GLY A 76 -19.78 9.76 -19.19
CA GLY A 76 -20.83 10.57 -18.55
C GLY A 76 -21.09 11.89 -19.27
N ASP A 77 -20.08 12.49 -19.88
CA ASP A 77 -20.22 13.71 -20.70
C ASP A 77 -21.14 13.46 -21.94
N LEU A 78 -21.35 12.20 -22.36
CA LEU A 78 -22.28 11.84 -23.44
C LEU A 78 -23.73 11.69 -22.98
N PHE A 79 -23.96 11.37 -21.70
CA PHE A 79 -25.27 10.99 -21.17
C PHE A 79 -25.86 12.00 -20.17
N VAL A 80 -25.01 12.80 -19.52
CA VAL A 80 -25.37 13.64 -18.39
C VAL A 80 -24.87 15.07 -18.62
N SER A 81 -25.69 16.07 -18.31
CA SER A 81 -25.31 17.48 -18.38
C SER A 81 -24.15 17.80 -17.43
N ASP A 82 -23.28 18.73 -17.84
CA ASP A 82 -22.14 19.22 -17.06
C ASP A 82 -22.50 19.64 -15.62
N HIS A 83 -23.72 20.15 -15.41
CA HIS A 83 -24.20 20.55 -14.08
C HIS A 83 -24.62 19.37 -13.20
N ALA A 84 -25.12 18.28 -13.80
CA ALA A 84 -25.57 17.10 -13.08
C ALA A 84 -24.41 16.13 -12.79
N MET A 85 -23.34 16.18 -13.59
CA MET A 85 -22.20 15.29 -13.50
C MET A 85 -21.51 15.25 -12.11
N PRO A 86 -21.26 16.38 -11.41
CA PRO A 86 -20.69 16.36 -10.06
C PRO A 86 -21.59 15.64 -9.04
N TYR A 87 -22.91 15.77 -9.15
CA TYR A 87 -23.85 15.10 -8.25
C TYR A 87 -23.87 13.59 -8.48
N VAL A 88 -23.93 13.15 -9.74
CA VAL A 88 -23.86 11.73 -10.10
C VAL A 88 -22.54 11.12 -9.63
N ALA A 89 -21.42 11.81 -9.86
CA ALA A 89 -20.11 11.39 -9.38
C ALA A 89 -20.05 11.30 -7.85
N THR A 90 -20.62 12.26 -7.13
CA THR A 90 -20.66 12.25 -5.65
C THR A 90 -21.48 11.08 -5.12
N ILE A 91 -22.67 10.83 -5.68
CA ILE A 91 -23.53 9.70 -5.27
C ILE A 91 -22.82 8.37 -5.50
N TYR A 92 -22.21 8.20 -6.69
CA TYR A 92 -21.43 7.01 -7.00
C TYR A 92 -20.24 6.85 -6.04
N SER A 93 -19.50 7.93 -5.78
CA SER A 93 -18.38 7.90 -4.85
C SER A 93 -18.79 7.55 -3.42
N LEU A 94 -19.91 8.09 -2.94
CA LEU A 94 -20.45 7.73 -1.62
C LEU A 94 -20.82 6.25 -1.55
N PHE A 95 -21.43 5.72 -2.61
CA PHE A 95 -21.72 4.29 -2.72
C PHE A 95 -20.43 3.45 -2.72
N ALA A 96 -19.43 3.82 -3.52
CA ALA A 96 -18.15 3.15 -3.58
C ALA A 96 -17.43 3.17 -2.22
N CYS A 97 -17.37 4.34 -1.56
CA CYS A 97 -16.78 4.48 -0.23
C CYS A 97 -17.52 3.65 0.82
N SER A 98 -18.85 3.56 0.72
CA SER A 98 -19.66 2.73 1.61
C SER A 98 -19.37 1.24 1.45
N ARG A 99 -18.99 0.79 0.25
CA ARG A 99 -18.63 -0.60 -0.03
C ARG A 99 -17.18 -0.94 0.31
N LEU A 100 -16.27 0.03 0.16
CA LEU A 100 -14.84 -0.13 0.41
C LEU A 100 -14.46 -0.02 1.89
N PHE A 101 -15.07 0.92 2.59
CA PHE A 101 -14.85 1.16 4.02
C PHE A 101 -16.02 0.56 4.80
N THR A 102 -16.97 1.40 5.23
CA THR A 102 -18.28 1.01 5.74
C THR A 102 -19.25 2.19 5.60
N PRO A 103 -20.58 1.94 5.54
CA PRO A 103 -21.58 3.01 5.59
C PRO A 103 -21.47 3.87 6.86
N TRP A 104 -21.08 3.25 7.98
CA TRP A 104 -20.88 3.94 9.25
C TRP A 104 -19.74 4.96 9.19
N LEU A 105 -18.59 4.58 8.63
CA LEU A 105 -17.46 5.51 8.46
C LEU A 105 -17.80 6.68 7.54
N VAL A 106 -18.51 6.41 6.44
CA VAL A 106 -18.99 7.46 5.53
C VAL A 106 -19.92 8.42 6.27
N PHE A 107 -20.85 7.92 7.07
CA PHE A 107 -21.72 8.75 7.90
C PHE A 107 -20.94 9.62 8.88
N VAL A 108 -19.99 9.04 9.62
CA VAL A 108 -19.12 9.78 10.55
C VAL A 108 -18.33 10.87 9.82
N SER A 109 -17.79 10.57 8.63
CA SER A 109 -17.07 11.56 7.80
C SER A 109 -17.99 12.71 7.35
N ILE A 110 -19.23 12.42 6.94
CA ILE A 110 -20.20 13.47 6.57
C ILE A 110 -20.55 14.34 7.77
N VAL A 111 -20.81 13.74 8.94
CA VAL A 111 -21.11 14.49 10.18
C VAL A 111 -19.92 15.39 10.55
N GLN A 112 -18.70 14.85 10.51
CA GLN A 112 -17.47 15.59 10.75
C GLN A 112 -17.31 16.78 9.79
N GLY A 113 -17.45 16.55 8.49
CA GLY A 113 -17.36 17.60 7.47
C GLY A 113 -18.43 18.66 7.62
N THR A 114 -19.65 18.26 7.97
CA THR A 114 -20.79 19.17 8.20
C THR A 114 -20.55 20.05 9.42
N PHE A 115 -19.99 19.49 10.49
CA PHE A 115 -19.63 20.26 11.68
C PHE A 115 -18.57 21.32 11.36
N ILE A 116 -17.46 20.94 10.71
CA ILE A 116 -16.39 21.87 10.32
C ILE A 116 -16.94 22.95 9.37
N PHE A 117 -17.78 22.55 8.41
CA PHE A 117 -18.43 23.47 7.50
C PHE A 117 -19.32 24.47 8.24
N ALA A 118 -20.22 24.02 9.10
CA ALA A 118 -21.11 24.89 9.87
C ALA A 118 -20.33 25.90 10.73
N VAL A 119 -19.31 25.43 11.45
CA VAL A 119 -18.45 26.29 12.28
C VAL A 119 -17.69 27.30 11.40
N SER A 120 -17.17 26.88 10.23
CA SER A 120 -16.49 27.79 9.31
C SER A 120 -17.40 28.89 8.78
N GLN A 121 -18.67 28.57 8.46
CA GLN A 121 -19.64 29.54 7.95
C GLN A 121 -20.04 30.58 9.00
N ILE A 122 -20.12 30.19 10.28
CA ILE A 122 -20.50 31.06 11.40
C ILE A 122 -19.38 32.04 11.71
N PHE A 123 -18.15 31.55 11.94
CA PHE A 123 -17.09 32.39 12.49
C PHE A 123 -16.14 32.98 11.45
N ARG A 124 -16.04 32.38 10.26
CA ARG A 124 -15.20 32.85 9.14
C ARG A 124 -13.75 33.21 9.52
N LYS A 125 -13.12 32.40 10.37
CA LYS A 125 -11.68 32.55 10.70
C LYS A 125 -10.93 31.24 10.42
N ARG A 126 -9.75 31.36 9.78
CA ARG A 126 -8.88 30.21 9.47
C ARG A 126 -8.54 29.37 10.70
N LEU A 127 -8.20 30.01 11.81
CA LEU A 127 -7.84 29.32 13.05
C LEU A 127 -8.96 28.42 13.57
N ILE A 128 -10.21 28.80 13.34
CA ILE A 128 -11.37 28.05 13.84
C ILE A 128 -11.56 26.75 13.05
N VAL A 129 -11.21 26.73 11.76
CA VAL A 129 -11.19 25.50 10.95
C VAL A 129 -10.17 24.51 11.53
N TRP A 130 -8.97 24.97 11.87
CA TRP A 130 -7.95 24.14 12.50
C TRP A 130 -8.36 23.66 13.89
N VAL A 131 -8.82 24.57 14.76
CA VAL A 131 -9.21 24.26 16.14
C VAL A 131 -10.43 23.34 16.20
N SER A 132 -11.35 23.42 15.23
CA SER A 132 -12.48 22.48 15.16
C SER A 132 -12.09 21.10 14.64
N SER A 133 -11.10 21.02 13.74
CA SER A 133 -10.66 19.73 13.15
C SER A 133 -9.78 18.88 14.08
N ILE A 134 -8.94 19.50 14.92
CA ILE A 134 -7.99 18.78 15.80
C ILE A 134 -8.70 17.90 16.84
N PRO A 135 -9.72 18.37 17.60
CA PRO A 135 -10.43 17.54 18.56
C PRO A 135 -11.17 16.38 17.90
N LEU A 136 -11.75 16.61 16.72
CA LEU A 136 -12.42 15.57 15.94
C LEU A 136 -11.43 14.46 15.55
N LEU A 137 -10.26 14.86 15.03
CA LEU A 137 -9.20 13.91 14.70
C LEU A 137 -8.75 13.13 15.94
N TYR A 138 -8.53 13.82 17.06
CA TYR A 138 -8.11 13.20 18.32
C TYR A 138 -9.12 12.16 18.82
N VAL A 139 -10.43 12.49 18.80
CA VAL A 139 -11.49 11.56 19.23
C VAL A 139 -11.52 10.31 18.34
N VAL A 140 -11.41 10.47 17.02
CA VAL A 140 -11.43 9.33 16.10
C VAL A 140 -10.17 8.47 16.25
N MET A 141 -8.99 9.10 16.35
CA MET A 141 -7.73 8.38 16.52
C MET A 141 -7.67 7.63 17.86
N HIS A 142 -8.13 8.24 18.95
CA HIS A 142 -8.13 7.61 20.26
C HIS A 142 -9.11 6.44 20.36
N ASN A 143 -10.30 6.59 19.77
CA ASN A 143 -11.37 5.59 19.83
C ASN A 143 -11.48 4.78 18.52
N THR A 144 -10.37 4.56 17.82
CA THR A 144 -10.36 3.97 16.48
C THR A 144 -11.11 2.62 16.41
N LEU A 145 -10.93 1.77 17.43
CA LEU A 145 -11.53 0.43 17.50
C LEU A 145 -13.04 0.45 17.73
N ASP A 146 -13.60 1.54 18.23
CA ASP A 146 -15.04 1.70 18.45
C ASP A 146 -15.78 2.00 17.13
N PHE A 147 -15.09 2.59 16.15
CA PHE A 147 -15.66 2.91 14.84
C PHE A 147 -15.61 1.73 13.89
N TYR A 148 -14.49 1.00 13.84
CA TYR A 148 -14.35 -0.18 12.99
C TYR A 148 -13.23 -1.10 13.47
N HIS A 149 -13.36 -2.40 13.20
CA HIS A 149 -12.38 -3.41 13.62
C HIS A 149 -11.00 -3.25 12.97
N ASP A 150 -10.93 -2.64 11.78
CA ASP A 150 -9.66 -2.39 11.11
C ASP A 150 -9.22 -0.92 11.31
N PRO A 151 -8.25 -0.67 12.21
CA PRO A 151 -7.81 0.69 12.49
C PRO A 151 -7.15 1.37 11.30
N PHE A 152 -6.53 0.61 10.39
CA PHE A 152 -5.89 1.15 9.19
C PHE A 152 -6.91 1.90 8.31
N LEU A 153 -8.08 1.29 8.09
CA LEU A 153 -9.12 1.86 7.25
C LEU A 153 -9.75 3.11 7.87
N VAL A 154 -9.96 3.11 9.18
CA VAL A 154 -10.48 4.29 9.90
C VAL A 154 -9.50 5.45 9.79
N LEU A 155 -8.23 5.20 10.11
CA LEU A 155 -7.19 6.23 10.10
C LEU A 155 -6.97 6.79 8.71
N ALA A 156 -6.84 5.93 7.69
CA ALA A 156 -6.70 6.37 6.31
C ALA A 156 -7.92 7.19 5.88
N PHE A 157 -9.12 6.62 5.97
CA PHE A 157 -10.31 7.30 5.45
C PHE A 157 -10.62 8.63 6.18
N VAL A 158 -10.60 8.61 7.52
CA VAL A 158 -10.96 9.81 8.29
C VAL A 158 -9.89 10.89 8.17
N SER A 159 -8.60 10.54 8.18
CA SER A 159 -7.54 11.55 8.05
C SER A 159 -7.56 12.22 6.68
N TYR A 160 -7.69 11.44 5.60
CA TYR A 160 -7.72 12.00 4.25
C TYR A 160 -8.99 12.84 4.02
N THR A 161 -10.17 12.34 4.43
CA THR A 161 -11.41 13.13 4.30
C THR A 161 -11.39 14.38 5.18
N LEU A 162 -10.79 14.33 6.37
CA LEU A 162 -10.60 15.50 7.23
C LEU A 162 -9.71 16.54 6.56
N LEU A 163 -8.58 16.13 5.96
CA LEU A 163 -7.70 17.04 5.23
C LEU A 163 -8.42 17.72 4.06
N SER A 164 -9.25 16.98 3.31
CA SER A 164 -10.10 17.56 2.28
C SER A 164 -11.07 18.58 2.88
N TYR A 165 -11.76 18.27 3.98
CA TYR A 165 -12.65 19.24 4.63
C TYR A 165 -11.91 20.48 5.10
N ILE A 166 -10.75 20.36 5.74
CA ILE A 166 -9.94 21.51 6.16
C ILE A 166 -9.57 22.36 4.95
N SER A 167 -9.05 21.75 3.89
CA SER A 167 -8.63 22.44 2.68
C SER A 167 -9.78 23.22 2.03
N PHE A 168 -10.97 22.62 1.89
CA PHE A 168 -12.13 23.31 1.35
C PHE A 168 -12.58 24.48 2.24
N ASN A 169 -12.67 24.25 3.55
CA ASN A 169 -13.19 25.25 4.47
C ASN A 169 -12.24 26.44 4.64
N LEU A 170 -10.92 26.24 4.51
CA LEU A 170 -9.97 27.36 4.49
C LEU A 170 -10.21 28.28 3.29
N GLU A 171 -10.35 27.73 2.09
CA GLU A 171 -10.65 28.52 0.89
C GLU A 171 -12.05 29.16 0.95
N ALA A 172 -13.02 28.49 1.59
CA ALA A 172 -14.35 29.03 1.83
C ALA A 172 -14.33 30.25 2.77
N VAL A 173 -13.45 30.25 3.76
CA VAL A 173 -13.24 31.38 4.68
C VAL A 173 -12.52 32.54 3.98
N ASP A 174 -11.57 32.23 3.11
CA ASP A 174 -10.81 33.21 2.35
C ASP A 174 -11.60 33.88 1.21
N GLY A 175 -12.76 33.31 0.86
CA GLY A 175 -13.60 33.82 -0.23
C GLY A 175 -13.08 33.48 -1.63
N ASN A 176 -12.07 32.60 -1.74
CA ASN A 176 -11.48 32.15 -3.01
C ASN A 176 -12.29 31.05 -3.71
N LEU A 177 -13.57 30.92 -3.38
CA LEU A 177 -14.46 29.94 -4.00
C LEU A 177 -14.88 30.39 -5.40
N ARG A 178 -15.36 29.42 -6.19
CA ARG A 178 -15.89 29.68 -7.53
C ARG A 178 -17.10 30.62 -7.43
N PRO A 179 -17.17 31.68 -8.26
CA PRO A 179 -18.26 32.66 -8.20
C PRO A 179 -19.64 32.08 -8.57
N GLU A 180 -19.71 30.84 -9.08
CA GLU A 180 -20.97 30.18 -9.45
C GLU A 180 -21.65 29.46 -8.26
N ASP A 181 -20.91 29.28 -7.17
CA ASP A 181 -21.33 28.61 -5.94
C ASP A 181 -21.84 29.62 -4.89
N ASP A 182 -22.78 30.48 -5.28
CA ASP A 182 -23.28 31.56 -4.41
C ASP A 182 -24.07 31.05 -3.19
N THR A 183 -24.80 29.95 -3.36
CA THR A 183 -25.67 29.41 -2.31
C THR A 183 -24.90 28.48 -1.37
N VAL A 184 -25.24 28.49 -0.08
CA VAL A 184 -24.68 27.58 0.94
C VAL A 184 -24.82 26.11 0.53
N TRP A 185 -25.95 25.75 -0.07
CA TRP A 185 -26.20 24.39 -0.56
C TRP A 185 -25.22 23.96 -1.65
N LYS A 186 -25.00 24.81 -2.67
CA LYS A 186 -24.00 24.54 -3.72
C LYS A 186 -22.60 24.37 -3.14
N LYS A 187 -22.19 25.24 -2.22
CA LYS A 187 -20.89 25.13 -1.51
C LYS A 187 -20.76 23.81 -0.77
N TYR A 188 -21.80 23.40 -0.04
CA TYR A 188 -21.81 22.13 0.68
C TYR A 188 -21.74 20.93 -0.27
N SER A 189 -22.53 20.92 -1.35
CA SER A 189 -22.46 19.87 -2.36
C SER A 189 -21.09 19.81 -3.05
N ARG A 190 -20.47 20.97 -3.29
CA ARG A 190 -19.12 21.05 -3.88
C ARG A 190 -18.06 20.51 -2.94
N MET A 191 -18.19 20.80 -1.64
CA MET A 191 -17.35 20.22 -0.60
C MET A 191 -17.44 18.70 -0.60
N LEU A 192 -18.66 18.14 -0.63
CA LEU A 192 -18.85 16.70 -0.70
C LEU A 192 -18.25 16.09 -1.98
N PHE A 193 -18.45 16.75 -3.13
CA PHE A 193 -17.87 16.29 -4.39
C PHE A 193 -16.33 16.24 -4.34
N TYR A 194 -15.70 17.25 -3.73
CA TYR A 194 -14.26 17.31 -3.55
C TYR A 194 -13.75 16.26 -2.56
N THR A 195 -14.36 16.16 -1.37
CA THR A 195 -13.93 15.21 -0.33
C THR A 195 -14.10 13.76 -0.74
N PHE A 196 -15.20 13.43 -1.42
CA PHE A 196 -15.48 12.08 -1.91
C PHE A 196 -15.02 11.88 -3.37
N TYR A 197 -14.14 12.72 -3.89
CA TYR A 197 -13.61 12.49 -5.23
C TYR A 197 -12.73 11.23 -5.21
N LEU A 198 -13.24 10.15 -5.83
CA LEU A 198 -12.74 8.78 -5.59
C LEU A 198 -11.19 8.67 -5.69
N PRO A 199 -10.51 9.21 -6.73
CA PRO A 199 -9.05 9.18 -6.81
C PRO A 199 -8.28 9.79 -5.63
N TYR A 200 -8.89 10.70 -4.85
CA TYR A 200 -8.22 11.46 -3.78
C TYR A 200 -8.60 11.01 -2.36
N VAL A 201 -9.51 10.05 -2.23
CA VAL A 201 -10.03 9.62 -0.91
C VAL A 201 -8.95 8.98 -0.03
N ILE A 202 -7.84 8.48 -0.58
CA ILE A 202 -7.01 7.48 0.12
C ILE A 202 -5.49 7.63 -0.04
N SER A 203 -5.01 8.20 -1.14
CA SER A 203 -3.56 8.19 -1.44
C SER A 203 -2.97 9.52 -1.88
N LEU A 204 -3.80 10.50 -2.25
CA LEU A 204 -3.33 11.76 -2.80
C LEU A 204 -4.01 12.93 -2.10
N VAL A 205 -3.26 13.61 -1.24
CA VAL A 205 -3.72 14.87 -0.64
C VAL A 205 -3.57 15.98 -1.68
N VAL A 206 -4.67 16.29 -2.36
CA VAL A 206 -4.75 17.43 -3.29
C VAL A 206 -5.47 18.56 -2.59
N LEU A 207 -4.98 19.79 -2.74
CA LEU A 207 -5.65 20.97 -2.21
C LEU A 207 -6.84 21.37 -3.10
N TYR A 208 -7.87 21.98 -2.51
CA TYR A 208 -9.06 22.44 -3.23
C TYR A 208 -8.77 23.29 -4.50
N PRO A 209 -7.88 24.30 -4.48
CA PRO A 209 -7.61 25.10 -5.68
C PRO A 209 -7.00 24.27 -6.82
N ASP A 210 -6.16 23.28 -6.50
CA ASP A 210 -5.59 22.38 -7.50
C ASP A 210 -6.64 21.41 -8.05
N PHE A 211 -7.53 20.90 -7.21
CA PHE A 211 -8.67 20.09 -7.63
C PHE A 211 -9.55 20.85 -8.62
N GLU A 212 -9.98 22.07 -8.27
CA GLU A 212 -10.85 22.88 -9.13
C GLU A 212 -10.17 23.23 -10.46
N ARG A 213 -8.88 23.55 -10.42
CA ARG A 213 -8.08 23.78 -11.63
C ARG A 213 -8.08 22.55 -12.54
N GLN A 214 -7.84 21.36 -12.00
CA GLN A 214 -7.83 20.12 -12.78
C GLN A 214 -9.20 19.77 -13.37
N ILE A 215 -10.29 19.98 -12.62
CA ILE A 215 -11.65 19.76 -13.11
C ILE A 215 -11.99 20.74 -14.24
N ARG A 216 -11.56 22.01 -14.16
CA ARG A 216 -11.77 23.00 -15.22
C ARG A 216 -10.93 22.71 -16.47
N GLU A 217 -9.67 22.30 -16.29
CA GLU A 217 -8.78 21.90 -17.39
C GLU A 217 -9.28 20.65 -18.12
N ARG A 218 -10.02 19.76 -17.45
CA ARG A 218 -10.61 18.56 -18.07
C ARG A 218 -11.58 18.91 -19.20
N THR A 219 -12.39 19.96 -19.06
CA THR A 219 -13.39 20.35 -20.08
C THR A 219 -12.72 20.85 -21.36
N THR A 220 -11.54 21.46 -21.28
CA THR A 220 -10.85 22.07 -22.43
C THR A 220 -9.79 21.16 -23.07
N ARG A 221 -9.32 20.15 -22.34
CA ARG A 221 -8.19 19.32 -22.77
C ARG A 221 -8.63 18.17 -23.67
N GLN A 222 -8.15 18.18 -24.93
CA GLN A 222 -8.30 17.03 -25.82
C GLN A 222 -7.55 15.78 -25.31
N ARG A 223 -8.25 14.65 -25.26
CA ARG A 223 -7.73 13.39 -24.70
C ARG A 223 -6.84 12.67 -25.72
N ARG A 224 -5.52 12.67 -25.49
CA ARG A 224 -4.53 11.91 -26.29
C ARG A 224 -4.36 10.50 -25.73
N TRP A 225 -5.27 9.59 -26.04
CA TRP A 225 -5.32 8.22 -25.50
C TRP A 225 -4.02 7.43 -25.66
N LEU A 226 -3.35 7.53 -26.81
CA LEU A 226 -2.06 6.86 -27.04
C LEU A 226 -0.98 7.27 -26.01
N ARG A 227 -0.94 8.55 -25.63
CA ARG A 227 -0.01 9.05 -24.61
C ARG A 227 -0.36 8.51 -23.23
N VAL A 228 -1.65 8.43 -22.91
CA VAL A 228 -2.13 7.88 -21.63
C VAL A 228 -1.77 6.40 -21.54
N ILE A 229 -2.05 5.62 -22.57
CA ILE A 229 -1.72 4.19 -22.63
C ILE A 229 -0.20 3.97 -22.50
N PHE A 230 0.61 4.75 -23.21
CA PHE A 230 2.06 4.68 -23.09
C PHE A 230 2.54 5.01 -21.67
N PHE A 231 1.94 6.03 -21.04
CA PHE A 231 2.25 6.40 -19.66
C PHE A 231 1.87 5.30 -18.66
N CYS A 232 0.68 4.68 -18.82
CA CYS A 232 0.25 3.53 -18.02
C CYS A 232 1.19 2.34 -18.20
N ALA A 233 1.56 2.00 -19.43
CA ALA A 233 2.52 0.93 -19.73
C ALA A 233 3.89 1.22 -19.09
N ARG A 234 4.36 2.46 -19.15
CA ARG A 234 5.61 2.88 -18.52
C ARG A 234 5.57 2.72 -16.99
N ILE A 235 4.48 3.13 -16.34
CA ILE A 235 4.30 2.94 -14.90
C ILE A 235 4.30 1.44 -14.56
N LEU A 236 3.59 0.63 -15.34
CA LEU A 236 3.53 -0.82 -15.13
C LEU A 236 4.93 -1.45 -15.22
N VAL A 237 5.74 -1.06 -16.21
CA VAL A 237 7.13 -1.53 -16.35
C VAL A 237 7.96 -1.17 -15.13
N TYR A 238 7.88 0.08 -14.65
CA TYR A 238 8.61 0.50 -13.45
C TYR A 238 8.13 -0.21 -12.19
N TRP A 239 6.82 -0.41 -12.05
CA TRP A 239 6.24 -1.15 -10.93
C TRP A 239 6.75 -2.60 -10.90
N VAL A 240 6.71 -3.31 -12.04
CA VAL A 240 7.26 -4.68 -12.16
C VAL A 240 8.76 -4.70 -11.87
N ALA A 241 9.52 -3.72 -12.36
CA ALA A 241 10.95 -3.65 -12.12
C ALA A 241 11.28 -3.44 -10.64
N VAL A 242 10.57 -2.54 -9.96
CA VAL A 242 10.72 -2.28 -8.52
C VAL A 242 10.33 -3.52 -7.71
N GLU A 243 9.20 -4.16 -8.03
CA GLU A 243 8.75 -5.38 -7.37
C GLU A 243 9.78 -6.51 -7.52
N LEU A 244 10.34 -6.68 -8.73
CA LEU A 244 11.40 -7.64 -8.98
C LEU A 244 12.68 -7.30 -8.20
N MET A 245 13.09 -6.02 -8.15
CA MET A 245 14.27 -5.62 -7.38
C MET A 245 14.09 -5.86 -5.89
N LEU A 246 12.93 -5.50 -5.34
CA LEU A 246 12.57 -5.78 -3.95
C LEU A 246 12.62 -7.27 -3.66
N HIS A 247 11.98 -8.09 -4.50
CA HIS A 247 12.03 -9.55 -4.38
C HIS A 247 13.48 -10.05 -4.27
N LEU A 248 14.37 -9.58 -5.14
CA LEU A 248 15.76 -10.02 -5.15
C LEU A 248 16.56 -9.56 -3.94
N PHE A 249 16.38 -8.32 -3.51
CA PHE A 249 17.00 -7.82 -2.28
C PHE A 249 16.51 -8.57 -1.04
N TYR A 250 15.23 -8.92 -0.97
CA TYR A 250 14.70 -9.73 0.12
C TYR A 250 15.27 -11.15 0.11
N PHE A 251 15.34 -11.80 -1.05
CA PHE A 251 15.97 -13.12 -1.16
C PHE A 251 17.45 -13.10 -0.73
N GLU A 252 18.19 -12.06 -1.13
CA GLU A 252 19.58 -11.87 -0.72
C GLU A 252 19.69 -11.62 0.79
N ALA A 253 18.85 -10.76 1.37
CA ALA A 253 18.83 -10.49 2.80
C ALA A 253 18.51 -11.74 3.63
N MET A 254 17.53 -12.54 3.21
CA MET A 254 17.15 -13.79 3.89
C MET A 254 18.25 -14.86 3.85
N LEU A 255 19.00 -14.95 2.74
CA LEU A 255 20.11 -15.91 2.61
C LEU A 255 21.38 -15.45 3.35
N ASN A 256 21.54 -14.13 3.53
CA ASN A 256 22.64 -13.55 4.29
C ASN A 256 22.42 -13.58 5.82
N ASP A 257 21.19 -13.80 6.30
CA ASP A 257 20.91 -14.03 7.72
C ASP A 257 21.10 -15.51 8.08
N PRO A 258 22.18 -15.87 8.80
CA PRO A 258 22.47 -17.25 9.13
C PRO A 258 21.39 -17.87 10.04
N GLU A 259 20.81 -17.10 10.95
CA GLU A 259 19.82 -17.60 11.91
C GLU A 259 18.53 -18.02 11.18
N PHE A 260 18.10 -17.20 10.22
CA PHE A 260 16.97 -17.51 9.35
C PHE A 260 17.26 -18.68 8.40
N ALA A 261 18.46 -18.73 7.82
CA ALA A 261 18.88 -19.81 6.92
C ALA A 261 18.91 -21.18 7.61
N TYR A 262 19.31 -21.25 8.89
CA TYR A 262 19.34 -22.50 9.65
C TYR A 262 17.94 -23.02 10.03
N GLN A 263 16.96 -22.13 10.13
CA GLN A 263 15.57 -22.49 10.44
C GLN A 263 14.78 -22.97 9.20
N MET A 264 15.32 -22.76 7.99
CA MET A 264 14.67 -23.20 6.76
C MET A 264 14.77 -24.73 6.53
N PRO A 265 13.68 -25.39 6.09
CA PRO A 265 13.73 -26.78 5.64
C PRO A 265 14.78 -26.99 4.53
N LYS A 266 15.56 -28.07 4.62
CA LYS A 266 16.70 -28.33 3.70
C LYS A 266 16.33 -28.34 2.21
N ASN A 267 15.13 -28.79 1.88
CA ASN A 267 14.58 -28.78 0.52
C ASN A 267 14.30 -27.36 0.01
N GLU A 268 13.85 -26.45 0.88
CA GLU A 268 13.55 -25.05 0.55
C GLU A 268 14.85 -24.25 0.42
N PHE A 269 15.79 -24.45 1.34
CA PHE A 269 17.13 -23.87 1.29
C PHE A 269 17.88 -24.25 0.01
N LEU A 270 17.84 -25.54 -0.37
CA LEU A 270 18.48 -26.03 -1.59
C LEU A 270 17.84 -25.42 -2.85
N THR A 271 16.52 -25.30 -2.88
CA THR A 271 15.79 -24.74 -4.03
C THR A 271 16.08 -23.23 -4.19
N ALA A 272 16.09 -22.48 -3.08
CA ALA A 272 16.48 -21.07 -3.06
C ALA A 272 17.95 -20.88 -3.50
N SER A 273 18.85 -21.72 -2.97
CA SER A 273 20.28 -21.70 -3.30
C SER A 273 20.54 -22.09 -4.76
N MET A 274 19.80 -23.05 -5.33
CA MET A 274 19.89 -23.43 -6.74
C MET A 274 19.37 -22.32 -7.68
N ALA A 275 18.28 -21.67 -7.32
CA ALA A 275 17.75 -20.53 -8.07
C ALA A 275 18.74 -19.35 -8.08
N PHE A 276 19.43 -19.11 -6.97
CA PHE A 276 20.47 -18.10 -6.84
C PHE A 276 21.76 -18.49 -7.58
N GLY A 277 22.23 -19.72 -7.42
CA GLY A 277 23.44 -20.23 -8.06
C GLY A 277 23.35 -20.26 -9.59
N LYS A 278 22.19 -20.62 -10.14
CA LYS A 278 21.95 -20.57 -11.60
C LYS A 278 22.03 -19.14 -12.15
N ARG A 279 21.66 -18.14 -11.35
CA ARG A 279 21.71 -16.72 -11.73
C ARG A 279 23.13 -16.15 -11.69
N LEU A 280 23.93 -16.55 -10.70
CA LEU A 280 25.36 -16.20 -10.59
C LEU A 280 26.22 -16.89 -11.66
N LEU A 281 25.95 -18.16 -11.97
CA LEU A 281 26.65 -18.89 -13.03
C LEU A 281 26.38 -18.32 -14.44
N ASN A 282 25.18 -17.82 -14.71
CA ASN A 282 24.91 -17.10 -15.95
C ASN A 282 25.65 -15.74 -16.03
N HIS A 283 25.86 -15.08 -14.89
CA HIS A 283 26.57 -13.80 -14.83
C HIS A 283 28.10 -13.96 -14.94
N SER A 284 28.66 -15.10 -14.51
CA SER A 284 30.08 -15.43 -14.71
C SER A 284 30.37 -15.91 -16.14
N LEU A 285 29.40 -16.53 -16.82
CA LEU A 285 29.51 -16.89 -18.25
C LEU A 285 29.49 -15.66 -19.17
N PHE A 286 28.65 -14.65 -18.91
CA PHE A 286 28.66 -13.39 -19.70
C PHE A 286 29.91 -12.53 -19.50
N ARG A 287 30.62 -12.69 -18.37
CA ARG A 287 31.90 -11.99 -18.12
C ARG A 287 33.08 -12.68 -18.81
N SER A 288 32.95 -13.96 -19.17
CA SER A 288 33.95 -14.70 -19.96
C SER A 288 33.94 -14.28 -21.43
N ASP A 289 32.76 -14.03 -22.01
CA ASP A 289 32.66 -13.81 -23.47
C ASP A 289 33.04 -12.39 -23.91
N THR A 290 33.00 -11.41 -23.00
CA THR A 290 33.45 -10.03 -23.28
C THR A 290 34.96 -9.83 -23.19
N VAL A 291 35.68 -10.74 -22.53
CA VAL A 291 37.15 -10.72 -22.51
C VAL A 291 37.74 -11.39 -23.76
N SER A 292 37.02 -12.34 -24.36
CA SER A 292 37.47 -13.03 -25.58
C SER A 292 37.37 -12.15 -26.85
N LEU A 293 36.35 -11.29 -26.96
CA LEU A 293 36.19 -10.39 -28.11
C LEU A 293 37.19 -9.21 -28.15
N LYS A 294 37.83 -8.86 -27.03
CA LYS A 294 38.92 -7.86 -27.01
C LYS A 294 40.28 -8.42 -27.40
N HIS A 295 40.47 -9.74 -27.36
CA HIS A 295 41.72 -10.37 -27.79
C HIS A 295 41.73 -10.82 -29.26
N GLY A 296 40.58 -10.93 -29.92
CA GLY A 296 40.50 -11.28 -31.34
C GLY A 296 40.67 -10.12 -32.33
N LEU A 297 40.65 -8.86 -31.88
CA LEU A 297 40.73 -7.67 -32.74
C LEU A 297 42.10 -6.99 -32.76
N PHE A 298 43.07 -7.50 -31.99
CA PHE A 298 44.43 -6.94 -31.93
C PHE A 298 45.51 -7.81 -32.60
N SER A 299 45.15 -8.95 -33.21
CA SER A 299 46.13 -9.84 -33.87
C SER A 299 46.23 -9.69 -35.40
N GLU A 300 45.47 -8.80 -36.04
CA GLU A 300 45.49 -8.62 -37.51
C GLU A 300 46.11 -7.30 -38.02
N LEU A 301 46.75 -6.48 -37.17
CA LEU A 301 47.33 -5.19 -37.60
C LEU A 301 48.84 -5.05 -37.40
N SER A 302 49.59 -6.16 -37.51
CA SER A 302 51.07 -6.12 -37.50
C SER A 302 51.70 -7.03 -38.56
N ILE A 303 51.26 -6.89 -39.82
CA ILE A 303 52.10 -7.19 -40.99
C ILE A 303 51.76 -6.15 -42.08
N ARG A 304 52.38 -4.97 -41.98
CA ARG A 304 52.95 -4.16 -43.07
C ARG A 304 53.49 -2.85 -42.53
#